data_AF-A0AAN6D2Q9-F1
#
_entry.id   AF-A0AAN6D2Q9-F1
#
_cell.length_a   1.000
_cell.length_b   1.000
_cell.length_c   1.000
_cell.angle_alpha   90.00
_cell.angle_beta   90.00
_cell.angle_gamma   90.00
#
_symmetry.space_group_name_H-M   'P 1'
#
loop_
_entity.id
_entity.type
_entity.pdbx_description
1 polymer ?
#
loop_
_entity_poly.entity_id
_entity_poly.type
_entity_poly.pdbx_seq_one_letter_code
_entity_poly.pdbx_strand_id
1 'polypeptide(L)'
;MSVYRILGGIYISSVEPLDKGSDIRKEHGIEYIISVQKQSVPELYVKAPYRHLQIPVDDDEKSNIISFFEQTNRFICFALYGNYNQVPNTAKLAKHKSSILIHCNAGCCRSPTVLAAFLMKYYQMSLKVALYAMKRVKSDVCPNNSFLRQLKLYEELGCQDSPKILRGIPIYKQMVLELGYDNHEAIVKSDDFYGDESTNFDVTSVLRCKRCRITLANSASFIPHEPPSDDKDKQAVFMEGLSL
;
A
#
# COMPACT_ATOMS: atom_id res chain seq x y z
N MET A 1 -10.08 0.36 26.44
CA MET A 1 -10.35 0.74 25.03
C MET A 1 -9.77 -0.32 24.14
N SER A 2 -10.48 -0.68 23.08
CA SER A 2 -10.42 -2.04 22.59
C SER A 2 -9.71 -2.14 21.24
N VAL A 3 -8.82 -3.11 21.15
CA VAL A 3 -8.41 -3.70 19.86
C VAL A 3 -9.48 -4.71 19.48
N TYR A 4 -10.03 -4.60 18.28
CA TYR A 4 -11.19 -5.36 17.84
C TYR A 4 -10.78 -6.47 16.88
N ARG A 5 -11.03 -7.73 17.27
CA ARG A 5 -10.80 -8.89 16.41
C ARG A 5 -11.90 -9.00 15.36
N ILE A 6 -11.56 -8.83 14.09
CA ILE A 6 -12.54 -8.93 12.99
C ILE A 6 -12.66 -10.37 12.50
N LEU A 7 -11.53 -10.98 12.12
CA LEU A 7 -11.53 -12.32 11.52
C LEU A 7 -10.17 -12.99 11.72
N GLY A 8 -10.14 -14.20 12.28
CA GLY A 8 -8.89 -14.93 12.48
C GLY A 8 -7.87 -14.11 13.28
N GLY A 9 -6.67 -13.93 12.75
CA GLY A 9 -5.62 -13.06 13.29
C GLY A 9 -5.67 -11.59 12.83
N ILE A 10 -6.81 -11.10 12.34
CA ILE A 10 -6.95 -9.73 11.82
C ILE A 10 -7.67 -8.85 12.85
N TYR A 11 -7.05 -7.73 13.20
CA TYR A 11 -7.54 -6.78 14.19
C TYR A 11 -7.59 -5.35 13.65
N ILE A 12 -8.53 -4.56 14.16
CA ILE A 12 -8.60 -3.10 13.92
C ILE A 12 -8.67 -2.33 15.24
N SER A 13 -8.18 -1.10 15.25
CA SER A 13 -8.33 -0.19 16.39
C SER A 13 -8.23 1.29 15.98
N SER A 14 -8.52 2.18 16.94
CA SER A 14 -8.00 3.55 16.94
C SER A 14 -6.49 3.55 17.25
N VAL A 15 -5.85 4.72 17.23
CA VAL A 15 -4.44 4.88 17.61
C VAL A 15 -4.22 4.76 19.13
N GLU A 16 -5.27 4.98 19.92
CA GLU A 16 -5.21 5.07 21.38
C GLU A 16 -4.52 3.90 22.10
N PRO A 17 -4.69 2.61 21.73
CA PRO A 17 -3.95 1.53 22.38
C PRO A 17 -2.43 1.66 22.19
N LEU A 18 -1.98 2.18 21.04
CA LEU A 18 -0.57 2.40 20.77
C LEU A 18 -0.05 3.60 21.56
N ASP A 19 -0.79 4.71 21.59
CA ASP A 19 -0.37 5.91 22.35
C ASP A 19 -0.24 5.64 23.86
N LYS A 20 -1.02 4.69 24.38
CA LYS A 20 -0.96 4.25 25.78
C LYS A 20 0.16 3.24 26.07
N GLY A 21 0.89 2.78 25.06
CA GLY A 21 1.94 1.77 25.23
C GLY A 21 1.41 0.38 25.56
N SER A 22 0.20 0.02 25.10
CA SER A 22 -0.40 -1.30 25.35
C SER A 22 0.45 -2.41 24.72
N ASP A 23 0.61 -3.53 25.43
CA ASP A 23 1.36 -4.70 24.95
C ASP A 23 0.47 -5.60 24.08
N ILE A 24 0.15 -5.11 22.89
CA ILE A 24 -0.71 -5.80 21.92
C ILE A 24 -0.14 -7.16 21.45
N ARG A 25 1.16 -7.37 21.59
CA ARG A 25 1.79 -8.66 21.29
C ARG A 25 1.42 -9.69 22.34
N LYS A 26 1.55 -9.36 23.63
CA LYS A 26 1.17 -10.27 24.72
C LYS A 26 -0.34 -10.50 24.78
N GLU A 27 -1.13 -9.46 24.53
CA GLU A 27 -2.59 -9.52 24.63
C GLU A 27 -3.26 -10.24 23.45
N HIS A 28 -2.73 -10.07 22.24
CA HIS A 28 -3.40 -10.51 21.01
C HIS A 28 -2.51 -11.30 20.04
N GLY A 29 -1.23 -11.50 20.36
CA GLY A 29 -0.27 -12.16 19.47
C GLY A 29 0.02 -11.36 18.21
N ILE A 30 -0.14 -10.03 18.26
CA ILE A 30 0.06 -9.15 17.11
C ILE A 30 1.56 -8.88 16.93
N GLU A 31 2.04 -9.14 15.72
CA GLU A 31 3.45 -8.92 15.32
C GLU A 31 3.56 -7.96 14.14
N TYR A 32 2.45 -7.72 13.43
CA TYR A 32 2.38 -6.88 12.25
C TYR A 32 1.42 -5.71 12.49
N ILE A 33 1.80 -4.51 12.05
CA ILE A 33 1.01 -3.30 12.24
C ILE A 33 0.95 -2.50 10.94
N ILE A 34 -0.25 -2.08 10.53
CA ILE A 34 -0.47 -1.10 9.48
C ILE A 34 -1.05 0.17 10.11
N SER A 35 -0.36 1.29 9.92
CA SER A 35 -0.80 2.62 10.34
C SER A 35 -1.32 3.41 9.14
N VAL A 36 -2.63 3.56 9.02
CA VAL A 36 -3.27 4.29 7.92
C VAL A 36 -3.56 5.73 8.37
N GLN A 37 -2.49 6.53 8.49
CA GLN A 37 -2.50 7.94 8.90
C GLN A 37 -1.16 8.59 8.56
N LYS A 38 -1.06 9.93 8.62
CA LYS A 38 0.22 10.64 8.43
C LYS A 38 1.06 10.72 9.71
N GLN A 39 0.41 10.73 10.87
CA GLN A 39 1.06 10.82 12.16
C GLN A 39 1.84 9.53 12.47
N SER A 40 3.06 9.69 12.98
CA SER A 40 3.85 8.57 13.48
C SER A 40 3.21 7.95 14.71
N VAL A 41 3.51 6.67 14.94
CA VAL A 41 3.18 5.95 16.17
C VAL A 41 4.43 5.85 17.05
N PRO A 42 4.30 5.55 18.36
CA PRO A 42 5.46 5.39 19.23
C PRO A 42 6.50 4.42 18.67
N GLU A 43 7.79 4.74 18.82
CA GLU A 43 8.89 3.98 18.21
C GLU A 43 8.90 2.49 18.56
N LEU A 44 8.35 2.15 19.73
CA LEU A 44 8.25 0.78 20.21
C LEU A 44 7.46 -0.14 19.25
N TYR A 45 6.56 0.41 18.44
CA TYR A 45 5.75 -0.31 17.47
C TYR A 45 6.31 -0.29 16.04
N VAL A 46 7.31 0.56 15.78
CA VAL A 46 7.93 0.72 14.45
C VAL A 46 9.17 -0.17 14.29
N LYS A 47 9.76 -0.59 15.43
CA LYS A 47 10.98 -1.41 15.48
C LYS A 47 10.64 -2.86 15.87
N ALA A 48 11.65 -3.73 15.73
CA ALA A 48 11.57 -5.10 16.23
C ALA A 48 11.14 -5.10 17.72
N PRO A 49 10.23 -6.00 18.13
CA PRO A 49 9.79 -7.21 17.42
C PRO A 49 8.64 -7.01 16.43
N TYR A 50 8.10 -5.81 16.29
CA TYR A 50 7.02 -5.55 15.36
C TYR A 50 7.54 -5.33 13.93
N ARG A 51 6.72 -5.68 12.95
CA ARG A 51 6.88 -5.26 11.56
C ARG A 51 5.80 -4.25 11.24
N HIS A 52 6.20 -3.08 10.78
CA HIS A 52 5.31 -1.93 10.65
C HIS A 52 5.27 -1.43 9.22
N LEU A 53 4.07 -1.05 8.77
CA LEU A 53 3.82 -0.41 7.48
C LEU A 53 3.04 0.89 7.71
N GLN A 54 3.65 2.02 7.35
CA GLN A 54 2.99 3.33 7.38
C GLN A 54 2.35 3.65 6.02
N ILE A 55 1.07 4.02 6.04
CA ILE A 55 0.32 4.48 4.87
C ILE A 55 -0.12 5.94 5.12
N PRO A 56 0.55 6.94 4.52
CA PRO A 56 0.36 8.36 4.84
C PRO A 56 -0.90 8.96 4.19
N VAL A 57 -2.08 8.48 4.61
CA VAL A 57 -3.39 8.87 4.07
C VAL A 57 -4.22 9.63 5.12
N ASP A 58 -4.78 10.77 4.71
CA ASP A 58 -5.72 11.54 5.53
C ASP A 58 -7.15 11.05 5.34
N ASP A 59 -8.02 11.42 6.27
CA ASP A 59 -9.45 11.12 6.18
C ASP A 59 -10.19 12.29 5.53
N ASP A 60 -9.98 12.46 4.23
CA ASP A 60 -10.58 13.51 3.44
C ASP A 60 -11.09 12.98 2.08
N GLU A 61 -11.81 13.84 1.36
CA GLU A 61 -12.41 13.46 0.08
C GLU A 61 -11.40 13.37 -1.07
N LYS A 62 -10.21 13.97 -0.91
CA LYS A 62 -9.18 14.06 -1.95
C LYS A 62 -8.18 12.92 -1.89
N SER A 63 -8.10 12.20 -0.78
CA SER A 63 -7.12 11.14 -0.57
C SER A 63 -7.34 9.95 -1.50
N ASN A 64 -6.31 9.58 -2.26
CA ASN A 64 -6.30 8.37 -3.10
C ASN A 64 -5.86 7.16 -2.26
N ILE A 65 -6.81 6.45 -1.64
CA ILE A 65 -6.50 5.28 -0.80
C ILE A 65 -6.40 3.99 -1.63
N ILE A 66 -7.08 3.90 -2.77
CA ILE A 66 -7.05 2.72 -3.66
C ILE A 66 -5.63 2.44 -4.19
N SER A 67 -4.80 3.47 -4.37
CA SER A 67 -3.40 3.29 -4.79
C SER A 67 -2.54 2.50 -3.80
N PHE A 68 -2.97 2.37 -2.54
CA PHE A 68 -2.28 1.61 -1.50
C PHE A 68 -2.82 0.19 -1.31
N PHE A 69 -3.88 -0.20 -2.04
CA PHE A 69 -4.51 -1.51 -1.85
C PHE A 69 -3.54 -2.65 -2.16
N GLU A 70 -2.74 -2.60 -3.24
CA GLU A 70 -1.77 -3.67 -3.52
C GLU A 70 -0.77 -3.82 -2.37
N GLN A 71 -0.16 -2.72 -1.92
CA GLN A 71 0.86 -2.74 -0.88
C GLN A 71 0.30 -3.27 0.45
N THR A 72 -0.86 -2.76 0.87
CA THR A 72 -1.51 -3.19 2.11
C THR A 72 -1.99 -4.64 2.03
N ASN A 73 -2.58 -5.04 0.91
CA ASN A 73 -2.99 -6.43 0.66
C ASN A 73 -1.82 -7.40 0.74
N ARG A 74 -0.69 -7.05 0.10
CA ARG A 74 0.56 -7.82 0.16
C ARG A 74 1.05 -7.99 1.58
N PHE A 75 1.08 -6.90 2.35
CA PHE A 75 1.56 -6.90 3.73
C PHE A 75 0.65 -7.75 4.64
N ILE A 76 -0.68 -7.63 4.51
CA ILE A 76 -1.63 -8.45 5.27
C ILE A 76 -1.46 -9.94 4.91
N CYS A 77 -1.37 -10.28 3.62
CA CYS A 77 -1.12 -11.65 3.19
C CYS A 77 0.18 -12.22 3.76
N PHE A 78 1.26 -11.45 3.68
CA PHE A 78 2.55 -11.86 4.22
C PHE A 78 2.48 -12.07 5.74
N ALA A 79 1.84 -11.16 6.49
CA ALA A 79 1.64 -11.31 7.92
C ALA A 79 0.88 -12.60 8.26
N LEU A 80 -0.25 -12.84 7.61
CA LEU A 80 -1.14 -13.95 7.95
C LEU A 80 -0.61 -15.30 7.48
N TYR A 81 0.06 -15.38 6.33
CA TYR A 81 0.38 -16.66 5.68
C TYR A 81 1.88 -16.89 5.46
N GLY A 82 2.73 -15.87 5.63
CA GLY A 82 4.19 -15.94 5.51
C GLY A 82 4.73 -15.97 4.07
N ASN A 83 3.86 -16.02 3.03
CA ASN A 83 4.27 -15.92 1.63
C ASN A 83 3.14 -15.29 0.80
N TYR A 84 3.49 -14.32 -0.06
CA TYR A 84 2.56 -13.62 -0.95
C TYR A 84 2.22 -14.43 -2.23
N ASN A 85 3.13 -15.27 -2.74
CA ASN A 85 2.91 -16.00 -3.99
C ASN A 85 1.99 -17.23 -3.85
N GLN A 86 1.51 -17.48 -2.62
CA GLN A 86 0.57 -18.54 -2.29
C GLN A 86 -0.62 -17.98 -1.51
N VAL A 87 -1.15 -16.80 -1.86
CA VAL A 87 -2.50 -16.49 -1.36
C VAL A 87 -3.44 -17.42 -2.09
N PRO A 88 -3.98 -18.44 -1.42
CA PRO A 88 -4.74 -19.42 -2.16
C PRO A 88 -6.04 -18.75 -2.60
N ASN A 89 -6.65 -19.26 -3.67
CA ASN A 89 -8.10 -19.10 -3.94
C ASN A 89 -8.98 -19.57 -2.75
N THR A 90 -8.35 -20.05 -1.66
CA THR A 90 -8.88 -20.57 -0.42
C THR A 90 -8.27 -19.87 0.83
N ALA A 91 -8.02 -18.55 0.81
CA ALA A 91 -7.60 -17.82 2.04
C ALA A 91 -8.52 -18.10 3.25
N LYS A 92 -9.78 -18.45 2.98
CA LYS A 92 -10.80 -18.88 3.95
C LYS A 92 -10.48 -20.22 4.67
N LEU A 93 -9.60 -21.05 4.11
CA LEU A 93 -9.25 -22.39 4.62
C LEU A 93 -7.82 -22.45 5.19
N ALA A 94 -6.99 -21.43 4.93
CA ALA A 94 -5.61 -21.39 5.41
C ALA A 94 -5.54 -20.91 6.86
N LYS A 95 -4.78 -21.62 7.70
CA LYS A 95 -4.52 -21.23 9.09
C LYS A 95 -3.59 -20.00 9.12
N HIS A 96 -3.97 -18.99 9.90
CA HIS A 96 -3.12 -17.81 10.10
C HIS A 96 -1.91 -18.19 10.95
N LYS A 97 -0.73 -17.73 10.54
CA LYS A 97 0.55 -17.94 11.23
C LYS A 97 0.84 -16.88 12.29
N SER A 98 0.34 -15.67 12.09
CA SER A 98 0.50 -14.54 13.02
C SER A 98 -0.77 -13.69 13.06
N SER A 99 -0.73 -12.62 13.86
CA SER A 99 -1.77 -11.60 13.90
C SER A 99 -1.28 -10.23 13.45
N ILE A 100 -2.20 -9.47 12.85
CA ILE A 100 -1.97 -8.14 12.31
C ILE A 100 -2.99 -7.14 12.85
N LEU A 101 -2.50 -5.95 13.21
CA LEU A 101 -3.30 -4.78 13.54
C LEU A 101 -3.35 -3.81 12.37
N ILE A 102 -4.55 -3.37 11.99
CA ILE A 102 -4.76 -2.29 11.03
C ILE A 102 -5.44 -1.14 11.77
N HIS A 103 -4.73 -0.04 12.00
CA HIS A 103 -5.28 1.09 12.73
C HIS A 103 -5.19 2.39 11.94
N CYS A 104 -5.99 3.35 12.36
CA CYS A 104 -5.88 4.76 11.98
C CYS A 104 -6.22 5.58 13.24
N ASN A 105 -6.38 6.89 13.11
CA ASN A 105 -6.64 7.75 14.26
C ASN A 105 -7.86 7.29 15.08
N ALA A 106 -9.05 7.21 14.45
CA ALA A 106 -10.30 6.86 15.12
C ALA A 106 -10.71 5.38 14.96
N GLY A 107 -10.08 4.64 14.05
CA GLY A 107 -10.42 3.24 13.79
C GLY A 107 -11.75 3.00 13.08
N CYS A 108 -12.37 4.03 12.49
CA CYS A 108 -13.70 3.95 11.87
C CYS A 108 -13.72 4.15 10.35
N CYS A 109 -12.74 4.86 9.77
CA CYS A 109 -12.77 5.24 8.34
C CYS A 109 -11.63 4.61 7.52
N ARG A 110 -10.39 5.04 7.74
CA ARG A 110 -9.20 4.61 6.96
C ARG A 110 -8.83 3.14 7.16
N SER A 111 -8.67 2.69 8.39
CA SER A 111 -8.31 1.29 8.66
C SER A 111 -9.38 0.28 8.21
N PRO A 112 -10.70 0.53 8.41
CA PRO A 112 -11.72 -0.33 7.84
C PRO A 112 -11.75 -0.32 6.31
N THR A 113 -11.39 0.80 5.66
CA THR A 113 -11.31 0.87 4.19
C THR A 113 -10.24 -0.07 3.65
N VAL A 114 -9.03 -0.05 4.22
CA VAL A 114 -7.95 -0.98 3.85
C VAL A 114 -8.35 -2.43 4.13
N LEU A 115 -8.97 -2.71 5.27
CA LEU A 115 -9.43 -4.05 5.58
C LEU A 115 -10.56 -4.53 4.66
N ALA A 116 -11.48 -3.64 4.26
CA ALA A 116 -12.53 -3.98 3.29
C ALA A 116 -11.92 -4.44 1.97
N ALA A 117 -10.95 -3.70 1.42
CA ALA A 117 -10.26 -4.08 0.19
C ALA A 117 -9.62 -5.48 0.28
N PHE A 118 -8.97 -5.78 1.41
CA PHE A 118 -8.38 -7.09 1.66
C PHE A 118 -9.42 -8.22 1.72
N LEU A 119 -10.51 -8.02 2.47
CA LEU A 119 -11.60 -9.00 2.57
C LEU A 119 -12.29 -9.22 1.23
N MET A 120 -12.46 -8.16 0.43
CA MET A 120 -13.03 -8.27 -0.90
C MET A 120 -12.15 -9.12 -1.82
N LYS A 121 -10.85 -8.84 -1.88
CA LYS A 121 -9.92 -9.55 -2.76
C LYS A 121 -9.70 -11.02 -2.37
N TYR A 122 -9.45 -11.29 -1.09
CA TYR A 122 -8.98 -12.62 -0.67
C TYR A 122 -10.06 -13.49 -0.02
N TYR A 123 -11.09 -12.87 0.55
CA TYR A 123 -12.22 -13.60 1.14
C TYR A 123 -13.45 -13.61 0.23
N GLN A 124 -13.34 -13.02 -0.98
CA GLN A 124 -14.40 -12.95 -1.98
C GLN A 124 -15.71 -12.40 -1.40
N MET A 125 -15.58 -11.42 -0.50
CA MET A 125 -16.72 -10.71 0.07
C MET A 125 -17.10 -9.55 -0.85
N SER A 126 -18.40 -9.32 -1.05
CA SER A 126 -18.82 -8.02 -1.59
C SER A 126 -18.46 -6.90 -0.61
N LEU A 127 -18.35 -5.68 -1.11
CA LEU A 127 -18.12 -4.48 -0.29
C LEU A 127 -19.13 -4.41 0.87
N LYS A 128 -20.40 -4.65 0.58
CA LYS A 128 -21.48 -4.66 1.58
C LYS A 128 -21.22 -5.69 2.68
N VAL A 129 -20.82 -6.90 2.31
CA VAL A 129 -20.54 -7.99 3.27
C VAL A 129 -19.29 -7.69 4.10
N ALA A 130 -18.22 -7.18 3.49
CA ALA A 130 -16.99 -6.82 4.18
C ALA A 130 -17.24 -5.74 5.26
N LEU A 131 -17.96 -4.67 4.89
CA LEU A 131 -18.34 -3.61 5.85
C LEU A 131 -19.27 -4.13 6.94
N TYR A 132 -20.23 -4.98 6.59
CA TYR A 132 -21.14 -5.57 7.58
C TYR A 132 -20.40 -6.45 8.58
N ALA A 133 -19.43 -7.27 8.13
CA ALA A 133 -18.62 -8.11 9.00
C ALA A 133 -17.87 -7.29 10.06
N MET A 134 -17.28 -6.16 9.68
CA MET A 134 -16.61 -5.25 10.61
C MET A 134 -17.60 -4.53 11.54
N LYS A 135 -18.73 -4.04 11.01
CA LYS A 135 -19.78 -3.35 11.79
C LYS A 135 -20.38 -4.19 12.90
N ARG A 136 -20.43 -5.52 12.74
CA ARG A 136 -20.87 -6.45 13.79
C ARG A 136 -19.94 -6.46 15.01
N VAL A 137 -18.67 -6.14 14.82
CA VAL A 137 -17.67 -6.10 15.90
C VAL A 137 -17.48 -4.66 16.42
N LYS A 138 -17.47 -3.68 15.49
CA LYS A 138 -17.27 -2.26 15.78
C LYS A 138 -18.32 -1.44 15.03
N SER A 139 -19.40 -1.07 15.71
CA SER A 139 -20.62 -0.50 15.10
C SER A 139 -20.42 0.85 14.40
N ASP A 140 -19.43 1.63 14.82
CA ASP A 140 -19.09 2.95 14.28
C ASP A 140 -18.16 2.89 13.05
N VAL A 141 -17.87 1.70 12.50
CA VAL A 141 -17.18 1.57 11.20
C VAL A 141 -17.98 2.29 10.12
N CYS A 142 -17.40 3.35 9.57
CA CYS A 142 -18.02 4.20 8.58
C CYS A 142 -16.95 4.89 7.71
N PRO A 143 -16.45 4.23 6.65
CA PRO A 143 -15.65 4.91 5.64
C PRO A 143 -16.36 6.14 5.09
N ASN A 144 -15.59 7.18 4.76
CA ASN A 144 -16.13 8.38 4.14
C ASN A 144 -16.63 8.10 2.70
N ASN A 145 -17.37 9.04 2.12
CA ASN A 145 -18.00 8.85 0.81
C ASN A 145 -16.98 8.63 -0.32
N SER A 146 -15.83 9.32 -0.28
CA SER A 146 -14.77 9.16 -1.28
C SER A 146 -14.16 7.75 -1.21
N PHE A 147 -13.88 7.24 -0.01
CA PHE A 147 -13.39 5.88 0.18
C PHE A 147 -14.41 4.82 -0.18
N LEU A 148 -15.69 5.04 0.12
CA LEU A 148 -16.75 4.15 -0.36
C LEU A 148 -16.82 4.11 -1.89
N ARG A 149 -16.63 5.25 -2.56
CA ARG A 149 -16.58 5.31 -4.03
C ARG A 149 -15.36 4.57 -4.58
N GLN A 150 -14.19 4.73 -3.96
CA GLN A 150 -12.98 4.02 -4.34
C GLN A 150 -13.11 2.49 -4.12
N LEU A 151 -13.75 2.06 -3.03
CA LEU A 151 -14.05 0.65 -2.79
C LEU A 151 -15.07 0.07 -3.79
N LYS A 152 -16.10 0.85 -4.18
CA LYS A 152 -17.05 0.43 -5.22
C LYS A 152 -16.35 0.26 -6.57
N LEU A 153 -15.52 1.22 -6.95
CA LEU A 153 -14.68 1.08 -8.15
C LEU A 153 -13.79 -0.17 -8.04
N TYR A 154 -13.18 -0.41 -6.90
CA TYR A 154 -12.38 -1.61 -6.67
C TYR A 154 -13.18 -2.91 -6.84
N GLU A 155 -14.43 -2.96 -6.37
CA GLU A 155 -15.36 -4.07 -6.59
C GLU A 155 -15.70 -4.25 -8.08
N GLU A 156 -16.04 -3.16 -8.79
CA GLU A 156 -16.36 -3.15 -10.23
C GLU A 156 -15.18 -3.63 -11.08
N LEU A 157 -13.96 -3.33 -10.65
CA LEU A 157 -12.72 -3.77 -11.31
C LEU A 157 -12.31 -5.19 -10.91
N GLY A 158 -13.15 -5.95 -10.21
CA GLY A 158 -12.87 -7.33 -9.82
C GLY A 158 -11.71 -7.44 -8.82
N CYS A 159 -11.57 -6.46 -7.93
CA CYS A 159 -10.51 -6.38 -6.92
C CYS A 159 -9.08 -6.34 -7.51
N GLN A 160 -8.93 -5.85 -8.74
CA GLN A 160 -7.62 -5.58 -9.33
C GLN A 160 -7.00 -4.35 -8.65
N ASP A 161 -5.88 -4.55 -7.98
CA ASP A 161 -5.14 -3.52 -7.23
C ASP A 161 -3.79 -3.18 -7.85
N SER A 162 -3.33 -3.91 -8.88
CA SER A 162 -2.05 -3.65 -9.54
C SER A 162 -2.07 -2.26 -10.20
N PRO A 163 -1.16 -1.33 -9.82
CA PRO A 163 -1.07 -0.02 -10.44
C PRO A 163 -0.84 -0.09 -11.95
N LYS A 164 -0.09 -1.09 -12.43
CA LYS A 164 0.15 -1.31 -13.88
C LYS A 164 -1.17 -1.51 -14.63
N ILE A 165 -2.08 -2.31 -14.06
CA ILE A 165 -3.40 -2.59 -14.63
C ILE A 165 -4.32 -1.38 -14.48
N LEU A 166 -4.43 -0.83 -13.26
CA LEU A 166 -5.32 0.30 -12.96
C LEU A 166 -5.04 1.53 -13.84
N ARG A 167 -3.76 1.82 -14.12
CA ARG A 167 -3.35 2.90 -15.03
C ARG A 167 -3.83 2.73 -16.46
N GLY A 168 -4.21 1.54 -16.90
CA GLY A 168 -4.81 1.31 -18.21
C GLY A 168 -6.30 1.64 -18.28
N ILE A 169 -6.97 1.71 -17.13
CA ILE A 169 -8.44 1.70 -17.05
C ILE A 169 -8.99 3.14 -17.07
N PRO A 170 -9.84 3.50 -18.05
CA PRO A 170 -10.37 4.86 -18.17
C PRO A 170 -11.12 5.36 -16.93
N ILE A 171 -11.96 4.51 -16.33
CA ILE A 171 -12.77 4.88 -15.15
C ILE A 171 -11.86 5.17 -13.93
N TYR A 172 -10.76 4.42 -13.78
CA TYR A 172 -9.77 4.69 -12.74
C TYR A 172 -9.06 6.03 -12.95
N LYS A 173 -8.62 6.32 -14.18
CA LYS A 173 -8.01 7.63 -14.51
C LYS A 173 -8.94 8.77 -14.20
N GLN A 174 -10.21 8.65 -14.59
CA GLN A 174 -11.23 9.65 -14.32
C GLN A 174 -11.39 9.89 -12.82
N MET A 175 -11.45 8.83 -12.01
CA MET A 175 -11.52 8.93 -10.55
C MET A 175 -10.28 9.63 -9.97
N VAL A 176 -9.07 9.29 -10.41
CA VAL A 176 -7.82 9.94 -9.95
C VAL A 176 -7.81 11.44 -10.28
N LEU A 177 -8.27 11.82 -11.47
CA LEU A 177 -8.40 13.23 -11.86
C LEU A 177 -9.41 13.98 -10.99
N GLU A 178 -10.53 13.36 -10.64
CA GLU A 178 -11.55 13.97 -9.77
C GLU A 178 -11.07 14.15 -8.32
N LEU A 179 -10.15 13.31 -7.85
CA LEU A 179 -9.47 13.50 -6.57
C LEU A 179 -8.47 14.68 -6.59
N GLY A 180 -8.16 15.23 -7.77
CA GLY A 180 -7.23 16.33 -7.95
C GLY A 180 -5.76 15.91 -8.08
N TYR A 181 -5.49 14.63 -8.38
CA TYR A 181 -4.15 14.17 -8.68
C TYR A 181 -3.86 14.30 -10.18
N ASP A 182 -2.67 14.81 -10.52
CA ASP A 182 -2.16 14.74 -11.88
C ASP A 182 -1.72 13.30 -12.20
N ASN A 183 -1.72 12.94 -13.49
CA ASN A 183 -1.30 11.62 -13.99
C ASN A 183 0.11 11.16 -13.50
N HIS A 184 0.93 12.08 -12.99
CA HIS A 184 2.27 11.81 -12.48
C HIS A 184 2.35 11.52 -10.97
N GLU A 185 1.34 11.86 -10.16
CA GLU A 185 1.38 11.73 -8.69
C GLU A 185 0.75 10.43 -8.16
N ALA A 186 0.10 9.62 -9.00
CA ALA A 186 -0.43 8.31 -8.64
C ALA A 186 0.68 7.24 -8.38
N ILE A 187 1.90 7.68 -8.08
CA ILE A 187 3.09 6.87 -7.86
C ILE A 187 3.28 6.73 -6.35
N VAL A 188 2.65 5.72 -5.76
CA VAL A 188 3.24 5.08 -4.58
C VAL A 188 4.49 4.37 -5.09
N LYS A 189 5.66 4.82 -4.65
CA LYS A 189 6.92 4.11 -4.85
C LYS A 189 6.76 2.74 -4.19
N SER A 190 6.55 1.71 -5.01
CA SER A 190 6.37 0.32 -4.55
C SER A 190 7.67 -0.33 -4.06
N ASP A 191 8.78 0.39 -4.10
CA ASP A 191 10.11 -0.19 -3.94
C ASP A 191 10.61 -0.22 -2.48
N ASP A 192 9.92 0.44 -1.55
CA ASP A 192 10.38 0.54 -0.15
C ASP A 192 10.09 -0.72 0.71
N PHE A 193 9.77 -1.87 0.10
CA PHE A 193 9.55 -3.14 0.82
C PHE A 193 10.79 -4.03 0.91
N TYR A 194 11.88 -3.70 0.21
CA TYR A 194 13.17 -4.35 0.42
C TYR A 194 14.11 -3.41 1.17
N GLY A 195 14.33 -3.70 2.44
CA GLY A 195 15.60 -3.35 3.07
C GLY A 195 16.68 -4.18 2.39
N ASP A 196 17.40 -3.57 1.46
CA ASP A 196 18.71 -4.02 1.02
C ASP A 196 19.71 -2.91 1.32
N GLU A 197 20.74 -3.25 2.08
CA GLU A 197 21.89 -2.38 2.29
C GLU A 197 22.67 -2.31 0.98
N SER A 198 22.47 -1.26 0.18
CA SER A 198 23.41 -0.96 -0.91
C SER A 198 23.38 0.52 -1.30
N THR A 199 24.39 1.23 -0.78
CA THR A 199 25.08 2.39 -1.36
C THR A 199 24.23 3.53 -1.93
N ASN A 200 24.18 4.63 -1.17
CA ASN A 200 23.96 5.98 -1.70
C ASN A 200 24.95 6.26 -2.84
N PHE A 201 24.49 6.14 -4.09
CA PHE A 201 25.13 6.82 -5.21
C PHE A 201 24.35 8.10 -5.48
N ASP A 202 25.05 9.23 -5.38
CA ASP A 202 24.53 10.55 -5.75
C ASP A 202 24.02 10.51 -7.21
N VAL A 203 22.70 10.54 -7.38
CA VAL A 203 22.06 10.63 -8.70
C VAL A 203 22.20 12.05 -9.19
N THR A 204 23.21 12.31 -10.02
CA THR A 204 23.55 13.67 -10.48
C THR A 204 22.80 14.09 -11.77
N SER A 205 22.24 13.16 -12.55
CA SER A 205 21.49 13.50 -13.77
C SER A 205 20.45 12.45 -14.20
N VAL A 206 19.38 12.89 -14.86
CA VAL A 206 18.23 12.06 -15.27
C VAL A 206 17.86 12.34 -16.73
N LEU A 207 17.71 11.28 -17.55
CA LEU A 207 17.22 11.38 -18.93
C LEU A 207 15.69 11.31 -18.97
N ARG A 208 15.06 12.28 -19.65
CA ARG A 208 13.59 12.36 -19.80
C ARG A 208 13.17 12.44 -21.26
N CYS A 209 12.05 11.82 -21.59
CA CYS A 209 11.45 11.95 -22.92
C CYS A 209 10.93 13.39 -23.13
N LYS A 210 11.34 14.05 -24.23
CA LYS A 210 10.90 15.43 -24.53
C LYS A 210 9.39 15.58 -24.80
N ARG A 211 8.68 14.50 -25.17
CA ARG A 211 7.25 14.53 -25.50
C ARG A 211 6.34 14.19 -24.31
N CYS A 212 6.70 13.18 -23.52
CA CYS A 212 5.87 12.70 -22.41
C CYS A 212 6.48 12.94 -21.03
N ARG A 213 7.68 13.54 -20.96
CA ARG A 213 8.45 13.85 -19.74
C ARG A 213 8.74 12.65 -18.81
N ILE A 214 8.45 11.43 -19.24
CA ILE A 214 8.80 10.17 -18.55
C ILE A 214 10.32 10.09 -18.39
N THR A 215 10.78 9.73 -17.20
CA THR A 215 12.17 9.36 -16.93
C THR A 215 12.49 8.05 -17.63
N LEU A 216 13.44 8.09 -18.55
CA LEU A 216 13.89 6.93 -19.30
C LEU A 216 15.03 6.20 -18.56
N ALA A 217 15.91 6.94 -17.90
CA ALA A 217 17.01 6.38 -17.12
C ALA A 217 17.64 7.40 -16.17
N ASN A 218 18.28 6.89 -15.13
CA ASN A 218 19.08 7.67 -14.18
C ASN A 218 20.57 7.52 -14.50
N SER A 219 21.39 8.46 -14.02
CA SER A 219 22.85 8.43 -14.21
C SER A 219 23.54 7.16 -13.74
N ALA A 220 22.93 6.44 -12.78
CA ALA A 220 23.42 5.15 -12.30
C ALA A 220 23.32 4.02 -13.35
N SER A 221 22.50 4.19 -14.40
CA SER A 221 22.25 3.18 -15.43
C SER A 221 23.03 3.45 -16.73
N PHE A 222 23.89 4.47 -16.76
CA PHE A 222 24.65 4.84 -17.95
C PHE A 222 25.93 4.00 -18.03
N ILE A 223 26.22 3.47 -19.22
CA ILE A 223 27.45 2.74 -19.48
C ILE A 223 28.52 3.77 -19.91
N PRO A 224 29.61 3.95 -19.13
CA PRO A 224 30.71 4.80 -19.53
C PRO A 224 31.42 4.18 -20.74
N HIS A 225 31.68 4.99 -21.76
CA HIS A 225 32.44 4.58 -22.93
C HIS A 225 33.29 5.75 -23.44
N GLU A 226 34.45 5.44 -24.01
CA GLU A 226 35.30 6.41 -24.69
C GLU A 226 34.97 6.40 -26.19
N PRO A 227 34.60 7.55 -26.78
CA PRO A 227 34.30 7.60 -28.21
C PRO A 227 35.58 7.39 -29.05
N PRO A 228 35.48 6.77 -30.24
CA PRO A 228 36.65 6.50 -31.09
C PRO A 228 37.27 7.75 -31.76
N SER A 229 36.58 8.90 -31.74
CA SER A 229 36.99 10.14 -32.41
C SER A 229 36.78 11.36 -31.51
N ASP A 230 37.62 12.39 -31.67
CA ASP A 230 37.57 13.65 -30.93
C ASP A 230 36.33 14.53 -31.24
N ASP A 231 35.44 14.07 -32.12
CA ASP A 231 34.17 14.75 -32.40
C ASP A 231 33.24 14.69 -31.18
N LYS A 232 33.08 15.84 -30.54
CA LYS A 232 32.32 16.07 -29.29
C LYS A 232 30.79 16.01 -29.46
N ASP A 233 30.28 15.39 -30.52
CA ASP A 233 28.85 15.25 -30.75
C ASP A 233 28.30 14.05 -29.96
N LYS A 234 28.17 14.25 -28.65
CA LYS A 234 27.49 13.32 -27.72
C LYS A 234 25.97 13.32 -27.98
N GLN A 235 25.53 12.67 -29.05
CA GLN A 235 24.10 12.54 -29.35
C GLN A 235 23.47 11.26 -28.80
N ALA A 236 24.27 10.27 -28.40
CA ALA A 236 23.78 8.99 -27.87
C ALA A 236 24.41 8.64 -26.52
N VAL A 237 23.59 8.11 -25.60
CA VAL A 237 24.02 7.57 -24.30
C VAL A 237 23.66 6.09 -24.29
N PHE A 238 24.63 5.23 -23.97
CA PHE A 238 24.39 3.80 -23.81
C PHE A 238 23.92 3.50 -22.39
N MET A 239 22.95 2.60 -22.28
CA MET A 239 22.31 2.23 -21.02
C MET A 239 22.23 0.72 -20.92
N GLU A 240 22.30 0.19 -19.70
CA GLU A 240 22.03 -1.23 -19.46
C GLU A 240 20.58 -1.57 -19.80
N GLY A 241 20.35 -2.82 -20.22
CA GLY A 241 19.02 -3.28 -20.59
C GLY A 241 18.06 -3.21 -19.41
N LEU A 242 17.06 -2.32 -19.49
CA LEU A 242 15.99 -2.25 -18.52
C LEU A 242 15.17 -3.53 -18.63
N SER A 243 15.14 -4.34 -17.57
CA SER A 243 14.26 -5.52 -17.50
C SER A 243 12.80 -5.05 -17.51
N LEU A 244 12.10 -5.38 -18.59
CA LEU A 244 10.68 -5.07 -18.81
C LEU A 244 9.75 -5.90 -17.90
#